data_AF-A0A954LR13-F1
#
_entry.id   AF-A0A954LR13-F1
#
_cell.length_a   1.000
_cell.length_b   1.000
_cell.length_c   1.000
_cell.angle_alpha   90.00
_cell.angle_beta   90.00
_cell.angle_gamma   90.00
#
_symmetry.space_group_name_H-M   'P 1'
#
loop_
_entity.id
_entity.type
_entity.pdbx_description
1 polymer ?
#
loop_
_entity_poly.entity_id
_entity_poly.type
_entity_poly.pdbx_seq_one_letter_code
_entity_poly.pdbx_strand_id
1 'polypeptide(L)'
;DRQPEFTQIDLEMAFVEREDIFAEVDGLVACLVKGVRGKEISLPLPQYTYQDVMERYGSDKPDLRFGMELVDIGEIAGACDFGVFKNTISGGGRVRGLNAKAAAEKYSRKNIDELTAYVGDYGAKGLAFFRVKDGALDSPIAKFFSGEHQKAIIEKMGGESGDLLFFVADSPKVTSAALAALRNRLGKELKLYDPTEINVAWVVDFPLVTWNADENRWDAEHHPFCSVVEEDVELLKTDPGKVRALSYDLIANGYEAASGSIRIHDPQVQQTIFDLLNIEAEEAERRFGFLLEALRYGAPPHGGIALGLDRWVMMFTGDDNIRDVIAFPKTQKASDLMTGAPSEVDDRQLRDLRIKLDVSQ
;
A
#
# COMPACT_ATOMS: atom_id res chain seq x y z
N ASP A 1 -6.18 -10.98 -4.84
CA ASP A 1 -7.22 -10.92 -3.78
C ASP A 1 -8.26 -9.84 -4.03
N ARG A 2 -8.98 -9.90 -5.16
CA ARG A 2 -10.13 -9.03 -5.43
C ARG A 2 -11.27 -9.86 -5.99
N GLN A 3 -12.49 -9.51 -5.61
CA GLN A 3 -13.74 -10.08 -6.10
C GLN A 3 -14.66 -8.95 -6.55
N PRO A 4 -15.47 -9.14 -7.60
CA PRO A 4 -16.42 -8.13 -8.04
C PRO A 4 -17.51 -7.84 -7.00
N GLU A 5 -17.80 -8.82 -6.15
CA GLU A 5 -18.68 -8.73 -4.98
C GLU A 5 -17.88 -9.19 -3.75
N PHE A 6 -17.96 -8.45 -2.65
CA PHE A 6 -17.20 -8.71 -1.42
C PHE A 6 -17.98 -8.18 -0.22
N THR A 7 -17.58 -8.60 0.98
CA THR A 7 -18.30 -8.31 2.22
C THR A 7 -17.50 -7.36 3.10
N GLN A 8 -18.16 -6.34 3.65
CA GLN A 8 -17.57 -5.41 4.60
C GLN A 8 -18.33 -5.39 5.93
N ILE A 9 -17.59 -5.14 7.02
CA ILE A 9 -18.16 -4.62 8.26
C ILE A 9 -18.02 -3.10 8.17
N ASP A 10 -19.12 -2.43 7.91
CA ASP A 10 -19.18 -0.98 7.68
C ASP A 10 -19.63 -0.26 8.95
N LEU A 11 -18.90 0.78 9.34
CA LEU A 11 -19.12 1.57 10.55
C LEU A 11 -19.04 3.05 10.21
N GLU A 12 -20.03 3.83 10.63
CA GLU A 12 -20.00 5.30 10.58
C GLU A 12 -20.51 5.84 11.92
N MET A 13 -19.86 6.88 12.43
CA MET A 13 -20.17 7.51 13.72
C MET A 13 -20.25 9.02 13.56
N ALA A 14 -21.10 9.68 14.35
CA ALA A 14 -21.26 11.13 14.38
C ALA A 14 -20.67 11.72 15.66
N PHE A 15 -20.20 12.97 15.58
CA PHE A 15 -19.53 13.71 16.65
C PHE A 15 -18.28 13.00 17.17
N VAL A 16 -17.46 12.50 16.26
CA VAL A 16 -16.23 11.74 16.55
C VAL A 16 -14.99 12.40 15.96
N GLU A 17 -13.87 12.19 16.63
CA GLU A 17 -12.53 12.38 16.10
C GLU A 17 -11.94 11.03 15.64
N ARG A 18 -10.76 11.07 15.00
CA ARG A 18 -10.10 9.85 14.49
C ARG A 18 -9.81 8.87 15.61
N GLU A 19 -9.44 9.37 16.78
CA GLU A 19 -9.07 8.58 17.95
C GLU A 19 -10.26 7.81 18.55
N ASP A 20 -11.49 8.32 18.40
CA ASP A 20 -12.71 7.61 18.80
C ASP A 20 -12.96 6.38 17.91
N ILE A 21 -12.75 6.53 16.59
CA ILE A 21 -12.84 5.42 15.63
C ILE A 21 -11.78 4.37 15.95
N PHE A 22 -10.55 4.80 16.26
CA PHE A 22 -9.47 3.89 16.63
C PHE A 22 -9.81 3.10 17.89
N ALA A 23 -10.34 3.74 18.94
CA ALA A 23 -10.71 3.06 20.17
C ALA A 23 -11.77 1.95 19.94
N GLU A 24 -12.80 2.23 19.14
CA GLU A 24 -13.84 1.25 18.81
C GLU A 24 -13.30 0.08 17.98
N VAL A 25 -12.50 0.39 16.94
CA VAL A 25 -11.93 -0.64 16.06
C VAL A 25 -10.86 -1.46 16.77
N ASP A 26 -10.02 -0.86 17.60
CA ASP A 26 -9.04 -1.54 18.46
C ASP A 26 -9.74 -2.60 19.33
N GLY A 27 -10.86 -2.21 19.97
CA GLY A 27 -11.69 -3.10 20.76
C GLY A 27 -12.30 -4.24 19.95
N LEU A 28 -12.84 -3.93 18.76
CA LEU A 28 -13.37 -4.92 17.83
C LEU A 28 -12.30 -5.93 17.40
N VAL A 29 -11.12 -5.46 17.00
CA VAL A 29 -10.01 -6.30 16.54
C VAL A 29 -9.51 -7.18 17.68
N ALA A 30 -9.35 -6.64 18.89
CA ALA A 30 -8.96 -7.42 20.06
C ALA A 30 -9.98 -8.53 20.38
N CYS A 31 -11.28 -8.22 20.27
CA CYS A 31 -12.36 -9.19 20.43
C CYS A 31 -12.29 -10.30 19.36
N LEU A 32 -12.09 -9.94 18.09
CA LEU A 32 -11.97 -10.90 16.99
C LEU A 32 -10.75 -11.81 17.14
N VAL A 33 -9.57 -11.25 17.42
CA VAL A 33 -8.34 -12.02 17.57
C VAL A 33 -8.43 -12.97 18.79
N LYS A 34 -8.99 -12.50 19.91
CA LYS A 34 -9.21 -13.34 21.09
C LYS A 34 -10.23 -14.44 20.83
N GLY A 35 -11.36 -14.10 20.20
CA GLY A 35 -12.45 -15.04 19.92
C GLY A 35 -12.08 -16.12 18.92
N VAL A 36 -11.30 -15.79 17.89
CA VAL A 36 -10.99 -16.72 16.78
C VAL A 36 -9.64 -17.41 16.96
N ARG A 37 -8.60 -16.68 17.42
CA ARG A 37 -7.25 -17.22 17.58
C ARG A 37 -6.88 -17.54 19.03
N GLY A 38 -7.68 -17.13 20.01
CA GLY A 38 -7.35 -17.31 21.43
C GLY A 38 -6.13 -16.50 21.89
N LYS A 39 -5.69 -15.52 21.08
CA LYS A 39 -4.54 -14.66 21.37
C LYS A 39 -5.01 -13.29 21.88
N GLU A 40 -4.22 -12.67 22.74
CA GLU A 40 -4.45 -11.28 23.15
C GLU A 40 -3.52 -10.38 22.35
N ILE A 41 -4.00 -9.18 22.01
CA ILE A 41 -3.23 -8.12 21.37
C ILE A 41 -3.15 -6.92 22.32
N SER A 42 -2.02 -6.24 22.32
CA SER A 42 -1.82 -5.04 23.13
C SER A 42 -2.57 -3.86 22.51
N LEU A 43 -3.27 -3.11 23.35
CA LEU A 43 -3.94 -1.87 22.98
C LEU A 43 -3.30 -0.67 23.70
N PRO A 44 -3.32 0.54 23.12
CA PRO A 44 -3.79 0.84 21.76
C PRO A 44 -2.89 0.20 20.69
N LEU A 45 -3.46 -0.06 19.51
CA LEU A 45 -2.68 -0.59 18.39
C LEU A 45 -1.57 0.40 17.97
N PRO A 46 -0.39 -0.09 17.54
CA PRO A 46 0.68 0.77 17.05
C PRO A 46 0.20 1.64 15.87
N GLN A 47 0.68 2.88 15.80
CA GLN A 47 0.38 3.80 14.72
C GLN A 47 1.66 4.21 13.99
N TYR A 48 1.59 4.29 12.66
CA TYR A 48 2.66 4.76 11.80
C TYR A 48 2.13 5.80 10.81
N THR A 49 2.94 6.78 10.45
CA THR A 49 2.58 7.68 9.36
C THR A 49 2.76 6.95 8.02
N TYR A 50 1.97 7.32 7.01
CA TYR A 50 2.14 6.87 5.63
C TYR A 50 3.58 7.09 5.15
N GLN A 51 4.15 8.26 5.46
CA GLN A 51 5.52 8.59 5.09
C GLN A 51 6.52 7.60 5.70
N ASP A 52 6.37 7.27 6.99
CA ASP A 52 7.28 6.33 7.67
C ASP A 52 7.21 4.94 7.06
N VAL A 53 6.01 4.42 6.80
CA VAL A 53 5.87 3.06 6.24
C VAL A 53 6.35 3.00 4.78
N MET A 54 6.13 4.07 4.01
CA MET A 54 6.62 4.16 2.63
C MET A 54 8.16 4.28 2.57
N GLU A 55 8.77 4.97 3.53
CA GLU A 55 10.22 5.09 3.62
C GLU A 55 10.86 3.76 4.05
N ARG A 56 10.32 3.14 5.11
CA ARG A 56 10.89 1.94 5.75
C ARG A 56 10.52 0.64 5.05
N TYR A 57 9.38 0.55 4.38
CA TYR A 57 8.89 -0.70 3.79
C TYR A 57 8.51 -0.60 2.32
N GLY A 58 8.42 0.62 1.76
CA GLY A 58 8.03 0.82 0.36
C GLY A 58 6.56 0.47 0.08
N SER A 59 5.74 0.35 1.13
CA SER A 59 4.32 0.03 1.04
C SER A 59 3.56 0.70 2.17
N ASP A 60 2.33 1.11 1.86
CA ASP A 60 1.30 1.61 2.77
C ASP A 60 0.65 0.51 3.63
N LYS A 61 0.88 -0.76 3.30
CA LYS A 61 0.42 -1.94 4.03
C LYS A 61 1.55 -2.93 4.29
N PRO A 62 2.60 -2.51 5.02
CA PRO A 62 3.73 -3.39 5.29
C PRO A 62 3.35 -4.59 6.15
N ASP A 63 3.97 -5.73 5.89
CA ASP A 63 3.98 -6.83 6.85
C ASP A 63 5.03 -6.53 7.93
N LEU A 64 4.57 -6.21 9.13
CA LEU A 64 5.40 -5.79 10.27
C LEU A 64 5.93 -6.95 11.11
N ARG A 65 5.58 -8.21 10.78
CA ARG A 65 6.02 -9.39 11.56
C ARG A 65 7.51 -9.69 11.45
N PHE A 66 8.20 -9.09 10.49
CA PHE A 66 9.62 -9.27 10.27
C PHE A 66 10.32 -7.95 9.91
N GLY A 67 11.64 -7.90 10.06
CA GLY A 67 12.44 -6.69 9.79
C GLY A 67 12.68 -6.47 8.29
N MET A 68 13.95 -6.36 7.90
CA MET A 68 14.36 -6.13 6.50
C MET A 68 13.77 -4.84 5.94
N GLU A 69 13.92 -3.74 6.68
CA GLU A 69 13.52 -2.41 6.23
C GLU A 69 14.35 -1.96 5.03
N LEU A 70 13.75 -1.11 4.20
CA LEU A 70 14.42 -0.44 3.10
C LEU A 70 15.42 0.55 3.67
N VAL A 71 16.63 0.52 3.13
CA VAL A 71 17.70 1.45 3.49
C VAL A 71 18.11 2.24 2.26
N ASP A 72 18.04 3.56 2.35
CA ASP A 72 18.49 4.46 1.29
C ASP A 72 20.01 4.70 1.38
N ILE A 73 20.72 4.44 0.28
CA ILE A 73 22.17 4.65 0.16
C ILE A 73 22.52 5.76 -0.85
N GLY A 74 21.59 6.67 -1.12
CA GLY A 74 21.67 7.68 -2.17
C GLY A 74 22.93 8.54 -2.14
N GLU A 75 23.36 8.97 -0.94
CA GLU A 75 24.61 9.72 -0.76
C GLU A 75 25.83 8.93 -1.23
N ILE A 76 25.93 7.64 -0.86
CA ILE A 76 27.03 6.75 -1.25
C ILE A 76 26.93 6.42 -2.74
N ALA A 77 25.71 6.18 -3.23
CA ALA A 77 25.42 5.89 -4.63
C ALA A 77 25.79 7.06 -5.56
N GLY A 78 25.58 8.31 -5.15
CA GLY A 78 25.97 9.50 -5.91
C GLY A 78 27.49 9.72 -5.97
N ALA A 79 28.23 9.25 -4.95
CA ALA A 79 29.67 9.40 -4.85
C ALA A 79 30.48 8.25 -5.47
N CYS A 80 29.85 7.10 -5.78
CA CYS A 80 30.54 5.93 -6.33
C CYS A 80 30.87 6.03 -7.83
N ASP A 81 31.69 5.11 -8.33
CA ASP A 81 32.05 5.01 -9.76
C ASP A 81 31.10 4.11 -10.56
N PHE A 82 30.07 3.57 -9.91
CA PHE A 82 29.09 2.72 -10.57
C PHE A 82 28.04 3.57 -11.30
N GLY A 83 28.20 3.68 -12.62
CA GLY A 83 27.41 4.59 -13.46
C GLY A 83 25.89 4.46 -13.31
N VAL A 84 25.35 3.24 -13.09
CA VAL A 84 23.90 3.04 -12.88
C VAL A 84 23.42 3.82 -11.65
N PHE A 85 24.11 3.69 -10.51
CA PHE A 85 23.72 4.36 -9.26
C PHE A 85 23.89 5.86 -9.36
N LYS A 86 25.06 6.31 -9.85
CA LYS A 86 25.38 7.73 -9.99
C LYS A 86 24.42 8.46 -10.92
N ASN A 87 24.07 7.85 -12.05
CA ASN A 87 23.14 8.43 -13.02
C ASN A 87 21.71 8.49 -12.46
N THR A 88 21.27 7.46 -11.73
CA THR A 88 19.96 7.47 -11.07
C THR A 88 19.85 8.62 -10.08
N ILE A 89 20.83 8.81 -9.20
CA ILE A 89 20.83 9.92 -8.24
C ILE A 89 20.89 11.28 -8.95
N SER A 90 21.73 11.42 -9.98
CA SER A 90 21.83 12.65 -10.76
C SER A 90 20.54 13.00 -11.51
N GLY A 91 19.72 11.99 -11.83
CA GLY A 91 18.40 12.14 -12.44
C GLY A 91 17.25 12.34 -11.44
N GLY A 92 17.53 12.52 -10.15
CA GLY A 92 16.52 12.69 -9.10
C GLY A 92 15.84 11.39 -8.63
N GLY A 93 16.40 10.24 -8.99
CA GLY A 93 15.95 8.93 -8.50
C GLY A 93 16.50 8.59 -7.11
N ARG A 94 16.27 7.36 -6.67
CA ARG A 94 16.74 6.83 -5.38
C ARG A 94 17.48 5.51 -5.58
N VAL A 95 18.40 5.22 -4.66
CA VAL A 95 19.04 3.91 -4.55
C VAL A 95 18.75 3.37 -3.16
N ARG A 96 17.85 2.39 -3.10
CA ARG A 96 17.40 1.75 -1.85
C ARG A 96 17.69 0.27 -1.90
N GLY A 97 17.85 -0.34 -0.72
CA GLY A 97 18.18 -1.75 -0.63
C GLY A 97 17.60 -2.46 0.57
N LEU A 98 17.78 -3.78 0.58
CA LEU A 98 17.40 -4.70 1.66
C LEU A 98 18.64 -5.46 2.13
N ASN A 99 18.66 -5.79 3.43
CA ASN A 99 19.63 -6.74 3.97
C ASN A 99 18.93 -8.07 4.32
N ALA A 100 19.18 -9.10 3.50
CA ALA A 100 18.75 -10.46 3.78
C ALA A 100 19.80 -11.16 4.67
N LYS A 101 19.47 -11.24 5.97
CA LYS A 101 20.34 -11.82 7.00
C LYS A 101 20.66 -13.29 6.75
N ALA A 102 21.93 -13.65 6.86
CA ALA A 102 22.44 -15.02 6.69
C ALA A 102 21.91 -15.72 5.41
N ALA A 103 21.73 -14.95 4.33
CA ALA A 103 21.13 -15.40 3.08
C ALA A 103 22.15 -15.65 1.97
N ALA A 104 23.42 -15.26 2.14
CA ALA A 104 24.42 -15.42 1.08
C ALA A 104 24.49 -16.87 0.59
N GLU A 105 24.74 -17.84 1.46
CA GLU A 105 24.88 -19.24 1.02
C GLU A 105 23.55 -19.88 0.53
N LYS A 106 22.40 -19.28 0.87
CA LYS A 106 21.07 -19.79 0.49
C LYS A 106 20.69 -19.46 -0.96
N TYR A 107 21.20 -18.36 -1.50
CA TYR A 107 20.85 -17.89 -2.84
C TYR A 107 22.03 -18.11 -3.81
N SER A 108 21.83 -18.99 -4.79
CA SER A 108 22.76 -19.16 -5.90
C SER A 108 22.67 -17.99 -6.89
N ARG A 109 23.62 -17.90 -7.84
CA ARG A 109 23.53 -16.88 -8.90
C ARG A 109 22.23 -16.98 -9.70
N LYS A 110 21.80 -18.21 -10.01
CA LYS A 110 20.52 -18.47 -10.69
C LYS A 110 19.34 -17.92 -9.89
N ASN A 111 19.32 -18.12 -8.58
CA ASN A 111 18.23 -17.58 -7.74
C ASN A 111 18.21 -16.04 -7.77
N ILE A 112 19.38 -15.40 -7.77
CA ILE A 112 19.46 -13.94 -7.87
C ILE A 112 18.95 -13.45 -9.25
N ASP A 113 19.26 -14.17 -10.33
CA ASP A 113 18.75 -13.82 -11.65
C ASP A 113 17.21 -14.01 -11.72
N GLU A 114 16.64 -15.02 -11.04
CA GLU A 114 15.19 -15.18 -10.86
C GLU A 114 14.57 -14.04 -10.04
N LEU A 115 15.22 -13.60 -8.95
CA LEU A 115 14.80 -12.43 -8.17
C LEU A 115 14.89 -11.14 -9.00
N THR A 116 15.88 -11.03 -9.88
CA THR A 116 16.04 -9.89 -10.80
C THR A 116 14.89 -9.82 -11.79
N ALA A 117 14.47 -10.96 -12.36
CA ALA A 117 13.29 -11.03 -13.22
C ALA A 117 12.02 -10.66 -12.44
N TYR A 118 11.87 -11.20 -11.23
CA TYR A 118 10.71 -10.92 -10.37
C TYR A 118 10.54 -9.43 -10.02
N VAL A 119 11.61 -8.72 -9.64
CA VAL A 119 11.51 -7.27 -9.40
C VAL A 119 11.25 -6.48 -10.69
N GLY A 120 11.59 -7.05 -11.85
CA GLY A 120 11.28 -6.50 -13.16
C GLY A 120 9.78 -6.38 -13.44
N ASP A 121 8.97 -7.30 -12.91
CA ASP A 121 7.50 -7.23 -12.99
C ASP A 121 6.93 -5.99 -12.26
N TYR A 122 7.71 -5.38 -11.36
CA TYR A 122 7.40 -4.16 -10.63
C TYR A 122 8.11 -2.92 -11.21
N GLY A 123 8.65 -3.02 -12.43
CA GLY A 123 9.25 -1.93 -13.18
C GLY A 123 10.75 -1.71 -12.94
N ALA A 124 11.39 -2.47 -12.04
CA ALA A 124 12.83 -2.32 -11.80
C ALA A 124 13.64 -2.80 -13.01
N LYS A 125 14.58 -1.98 -13.47
CA LYS A 125 15.46 -2.32 -14.62
C LYS A 125 16.56 -3.32 -14.28
N GLY A 126 16.80 -3.56 -12.99
CA GLY A 126 17.80 -4.51 -12.52
C GLY A 126 17.86 -4.58 -11.01
N LEU A 127 18.55 -5.60 -10.51
CA LEU A 127 18.77 -5.87 -9.11
C LEU A 127 20.27 -6.00 -8.85
N ALA A 128 20.86 -4.97 -8.25
CA ALA A 128 22.24 -5.04 -7.77
C ALA A 128 22.27 -5.84 -6.47
N PHE A 129 23.36 -6.58 -6.24
CA PHE A 129 23.54 -7.32 -4.99
C PHE A 129 24.99 -7.39 -4.56
N PHE A 130 25.20 -7.59 -3.26
CA PHE A 130 26.49 -7.89 -2.66
C PHE A 130 26.37 -8.99 -1.62
N ARG A 131 27.31 -9.93 -1.63
CA ARG A 131 27.51 -10.84 -0.50
C ARG A 131 28.45 -10.16 0.47
N VAL A 132 28.13 -10.16 1.75
CA VAL A 132 29.06 -9.64 2.76
C VAL A 132 29.93 -10.81 3.21
N LYS A 133 31.25 -10.67 3.07
CA LYS A 133 32.23 -11.70 3.48
C LYS A 133 33.42 -11.04 4.16
N ASP A 134 33.70 -11.45 5.39
CA ASP A 134 34.83 -10.97 6.19
C ASP A 134 34.90 -9.43 6.27
N GLY A 135 33.74 -8.77 6.34
CA GLY A 135 33.64 -7.30 6.38
C GLY A 135 33.88 -6.59 5.04
N ALA A 136 33.86 -7.31 3.92
CA ALA A 136 33.97 -6.76 2.56
C ALA A 136 32.77 -7.15 1.68
N LEU A 137 32.54 -6.37 0.62
CA LEU A 137 31.51 -6.64 -0.38
C LEU A 137 32.05 -7.54 -1.49
N ASP A 138 31.45 -8.70 -1.67
CA ASP A 138 31.74 -9.64 -2.76
C ASP A 138 30.63 -9.58 -3.83
N SER A 139 30.97 -9.01 -4.99
CA SER A 139 30.08 -8.87 -6.15
C SER A 139 30.87 -8.45 -7.41
N PRO A 140 30.40 -8.77 -8.63
CA PRO A 140 31.00 -8.25 -9.86
C PRO A 140 31.09 -6.72 -9.93
N ILE A 141 30.22 -6.01 -9.20
CA ILE A 141 30.20 -4.55 -9.17
C ILE A 141 30.99 -3.94 -8.00
N ALA A 142 31.53 -4.73 -7.08
CA ALA A 142 32.26 -4.24 -5.90
C ALA A 142 33.48 -3.37 -6.27
N LYS A 143 34.12 -3.65 -7.41
CA LYS A 143 35.24 -2.86 -7.95
C LYS A 143 34.92 -1.39 -8.25
N PHE A 144 33.64 -1.03 -8.37
CA PHE A 144 33.19 0.35 -8.59
C PHE A 144 32.96 1.13 -7.29
N PHE A 145 33.20 0.50 -6.14
CA PHE A 145 33.07 1.09 -4.82
C PHE A 145 34.44 1.09 -4.15
N SER A 146 34.90 2.28 -3.74
CA SER A 146 36.13 2.42 -2.95
C SER A 146 36.01 1.68 -1.62
N GLY A 147 37.13 1.41 -0.95
CA GLY A 147 37.11 0.76 0.37
C GLY A 147 36.28 1.53 1.41
N GLU A 148 36.22 2.86 1.31
CA GLU A 148 35.36 3.70 2.15
C GLU A 148 33.88 3.51 1.80
N HIS A 149 33.52 3.53 0.51
CA HIS A 149 32.14 3.29 0.08
C HIS A 149 31.64 1.90 0.46
N GLN A 150 32.48 0.87 0.34
CA GLN A 150 32.10 -0.50 0.73
C GLN A 150 31.81 -0.60 2.23
N LYS A 151 32.68 -0.01 3.07
CA LYS A 151 32.46 0.03 4.53
C LYS A 151 31.20 0.80 4.88
N ALA A 152 30.98 1.96 4.27
CA ALA A 152 29.79 2.77 4.49
C ALA A 152 28.49 2.03 4.09
N ILE A 153 28.51 1.28 2.98
CA ILE A 153 27.37 0.44 2.58
C ILE A 153 27.13 -0.66 3.64
N ILE A 154 28.17 -1.38 4.05
CA ILE A 154 28.04 -2.45 5.05
C ILE A 154 27.48 -1.89 6.35
N GLU A 155 28.03 -0.79 6.86
CA GLU A 155 27.56 -0.15 8.10
C GLU A 155 26.11 0.34 7.97
N LYS A 156 25.79 1.09 6.92
CA LYS A 156 24.44 1.64 6.72
C LYS A 156 23.37 0.57 6.54
N MET A 157 23.72 -0.55 5.91
CA MET A 157 22.83 -1.71 5.72
C MET A 157 22.81 -2.64 6.94
N GLY A 158 23.61 -2.36 7.98
CA GLY A 158 23.83 -3.28 9.09
C GLY A 158 24.31 -4.65 8.64
N GLY A 159 25.14 -4.72 7.61
CA GLY A 159 25.61 -5.95 6.98
C GLY A 159 26.62 -6.72 7.84
N GLU A 160 26.44 -8.03 7.95
CA GLU A 160 27.33 -8.96 8.63
C GLU A 160 27.81 -10.05 7.67
N SER A 161 28.93 -10.69 7.96
CA SER A 161 29.44 -11.79 7.13
C SER A 161 28.39 -12.90 6.99
N GLY A 162 28.07 -13.28 5.75
CA GLY A 162 26.99 -14.22 5.43
C GLY A 162 25.68 -13.55 4.98
N ASP A 163 25.57 -12.23 5.07
CA ASP A 163 24.41 -11.47 4.59
C ASP A 163 24.43 -11.29 3.06
N LEU A 164 23.24 -11.12 2.49
CA LEU A 164 23.04 -10.77 1.08
C LEU A 164 22.30 -9.44 0.99
N LEU A 165 22.98 -8.44 0.47
CA LEU A 165 22.44 -7.11 0.26
C LEU A 165 21.87 -7.01 -1.15
N PHE A 166 20.67 -6.44 -1.29
CA PHE A 166 20.01 -6.19 -2.58
C PHE A 166 19.75 -4.70 -2.75
N PHE A 167 19.82 -4.19 -3.97
CA PHE A 167 19.61 -2.78 -4.28
C PHE A 167 18.87 -2.59 -5.60
N VAL A 168 17.91 -1.66 -5.59
CA VAL A 168 17.24 -1.14 -6.79
C VAL A 168 17.55 0.36 -6.90
N ALA A 169 17.90 0.77 -8.11
CA ALA A 169 18.24 2.15 -8.44
C ALA A 169 17.30 2.67 -9.53
N ASP A 170 16.22 3.36 -9.12
CA ASP A 170 15.19 3.88 -10.03
C ASP A 170 14.42 5.04 -9.36
N SER A 171 13.27 5.43 -9.91
CA SER A 171 12.34 6.38 -9.28
C SER A 171 11.87 5.91 -7.88
N PRO A 172 11.41 6.83 -7.01
CA PRO A 172 10.84 6.47 -5.71
C PRO A 172 9.72 5.42 -5.82
N LYS A 173 8.81 5.58 -6.78
CA LYS A 173 7.69 4.64 -7.01
C LYS A 173 8.18 3.23 -7.34
N VAL A 174 9.11 3.10 -8.29
CA VAL A 174 9.65 1.80 -8.72
C VAL A 174 10.47 1.14 -7.61
N THR A 175 11.35 1.90 -6.94
CA THR A 175 12.15 1.37 -5.83
C THR A 175 11.28 0.89 -4.67
N SER A 176 10.20 1.61 -4.33
CA SER A 176 9.24 1.19 -3.30
C SER A 176 8.56 -0.12 -3.70
N ALA A 177 7.92 -0.16 -4.88
CA ALA A 177 7.15 -1.32 -5.32
C ALA A 177 8.01 -2.58 -5.46
N ALA A 178 9.18 -2.47 -6.10
CA ALA A 178 10.08 -3.60 -6.33
C ALA A 178 10.66 -4.16 -5.03
N LEU A 179 11.12 -3.29 -4.12
CA LEU A 179 11.74 -3.73 -2.87
C LEU A 179 10.70 -4.23 -1.86
N ALA A 180 9.50 -3.64 -1.80
CA ALA A 180 8.41 -4.16 -0.98
C ALA A 180 8.01 -5.58 -1.40
N ALA A 181 7.86 -5.81 -2.72
CA ALA A 181 7.56 -7.12 -3.26
C ALA A 181 8.68 -8.13 -2.98
N LEU A 182 9.94 -7.74 -3.21
CA LEU A 182 11.10 -8.57 -2.91
C LEU A 182 11.18 -8.91 -1.42
N ARG A 183 10.99 -7.93 -0.55
CA ARG A 183 10.97 -8.10 0.91
C ARG A 183 9.94 -9.13 1.34
N ASN A 184 8.70 -9.03 0.85
CA ASN A 184 7.63 -9.97 1.19
C ASN A 184 7.92 -11.39 0.71
N ARG A 185 8.46 -11.52 -0.51
CA ARG A 185 8.91 -12.81 -1.05
C ARG A 185 10.03 -13.42 -0.20
N LEU A 186 11.06 -12.65 0.13
CA LEU A 186 12.17 -13.09 0.98
C LEU A 186 11.69 -13.45 2.39
N GLY A 187 10.74 -12.69 2.97
CA GLY A 187 10.13 -13.00 4.26
C GLY A 187 9.49 -14.39 4.29
N LYS A 188 8.79 -14.77 3.23
CA LYS A 188 8.19 -16.11 3.07
C LYS A 188 9.25 -17.19 2.83
N GLU A 189 10.17 -16.98 1.89
CA GLU A 189 11.21 -17.95 1.53
C GLU A 189 12.18 -18.24 2.68
N LEU A 190 12.55 -17.22 3.45
CA LEU A 190 13.44 -17.30 4.60
C LEU A 190 12.72 -17.64 5.92
N LYS A 191 11.38 -17.74 5.90
CA LYS A 191 10.53 -18.04 7.06
C LYS A 191 10.78 -17.07 8.23
N LEU A 192 10.72 -15.77 7.96
CA LEU A 192 11.07 -14.72 8.91
C LEU A 192 9.96 -14.35 9.91
N TYR A 193 8.78 -14.94 9.78
CA TYR A 193 7.64 -14.69 10.64
C TYR A 193 6.87 -16.00 10.91
N ASP A 194 6.08 -16.01 11.98
CA ASP A 194 5.10 -17.07 12.25
C ASP A 194 3.83 -16.81 11.42
N PRO A 195 3.42 -17.71 10.50
CA PRO A 195 2.21 -17.55 9.70
C PRO A 195 0.92 -17.46 10.54
N THR A 196 0.94 -17.93 11.80
CA THR A 196 -0.21 -17.88 12.72
C THR A 196 -0.27 -16.60 13.54
N GLU A 197 0.77 -15.77 13.50
CA GLU A 197 0.79 -14.48 14.15
C GLU A 197 -0.15 -13.50 13.44
N ILE A 198 -0.89 -12.72 14.22
CA ILE A 198 -1.68 -11.60 13.74
C ILE A 198 -1.03 -10.33 14.30
N ASN A 199 -0.36 -9.58 13.43
CA ASN A 199 0.20 -8.29 13.74
C ASN A 199 -0.65 -7.22 13.06
N VAL A 200 -1.13 -6.26 13.84
CA VAL A 200 -2.07 -5.22 13.39
C VAL A 200 -1.53 -3.86 13.80
N ALA A 201 -1.64 -2.88 12.91
CA ALA A 201 -1.25 -1.50 13.17
C ALA A 201 -2.12 -0.54 12.35
N TRP A 202 -2.15 0.72 12.76
CA TRP A 202 -2.71 1.81 11.98
C TRP A 202 -1.66 2.47 11.11
N VAL A 203 -2.05 2.83 9.89
CA VAL A 203 -1.34 3.78 9.04
C VAL A 203 -2.20 5.02 8.93
N VAL A 204 -1.61 6.18 9.18
CA VAL A 204 -2.30 7.47 9.23
C VAL A 204 -1.57 8.51 8.38
N ASP A 205 -2.17 9.70 8.25
CA ASP A 205 -1.56 10.86 7.60
C ASP A 205 -1.19 10.58 6.13
N PHE A 206 -2.09 9.87 5.43
CA PHE A 206 -2.00 9.66 3.99
C PHE A 206 -2.03 10.99 3.23
N PRO A 207 -1.42 11.07 2.04
CA PRO A 207 -1.63 12.20 1.15
C PRO A 207 -3.12 12.29 0.77
N LEU A 208 -3.64 13.51 0.71
CA LEU A 208 -5.00 13.76 0.26
C LEU A 208 -5.16 13.44 -1.23
N VAL A 209 -4.18 13.83 -2.04
CA VAL A 209 -4.16 13.68 -3.48
C VAL A 209 -2.84 13.12 -3.98
N THR A 210 -2.91 12.40 -5.10
CA THR A 210 -1.73 11.96 -5.85
C THR A 210 -1.75 12.57 -7.24
N TRP A 211 -0.59 12.98 -7.73
CA TRP A 211 -0.44 13.54 -9.08
C TRP A 211 -0.55 12.44 -10.14
N ASN A 212 -1.52 12.57 -11.02
CA ASN A 212 -1.66 11.74 -12.21
C ASN A 212 -0.93 12.41 -13.38
N ALA A 213 0.24 11.89 -13.73
CA ALA A 213 1.06 12.40 -14.81
C ALA A 213 0.48 12.14 -16.21
N ASP A 214 -0.35 11.10 -16.37
CA ASP A 214 -0.93 10.74 -17.66
C ASP A 214 -2.10 11.68 -18.01
N GLU A 215 -2.90 12.04 -17.02
CA GLU A 215 -4.05 12.95 -17.17
C GLU A 215 -3.72 14.41 -16.80
N ASN A 216 -2.50 14.66 -16.30
CA ASN A 216 -2.02 15.98 -15.87
C ASN A 216 -2.97 16.66 -14.87
N ARG A 217 -3.41 15.89 -13.86
CA ARG A 217 -4.33 16.34 -12.81
C ARG A 217 -4.05 15.68 -11.46
N TRP A 218 -4.67 16.18 -10.40
CA TRP A 218 -4.73 15.51 -9.11
C TRP A 218 -5.87 14.50 -9.09
N ASP A 219 -5.57 13.28 -8.64
CA ASP A 219 -6.57 12.29 -8.27
C ASP A 219 -6.64 12.20 -6.74
N ALA A 220 -7.81 11.94 -6.18
CA ALA A 220 -7.96 11.67 -4.75
C ALA A 220 -7.27 10.34 -4.40
N GLU A 221 -6.49 10.31 -3.32
CA GLU A 221 -5.81 9.07 -2.90
C GLU A 221 -6.80 8.02 -2.40
N HIS A 222 -7.85 8.47 -1.70
CA HIS A 222 -8.93 7.62 -1.19
C HIS A 222 -10.26 7.96 -1.87
N HIS A 223 -11.04 8.85 -1.28
CA HIS A 223 -12.31 9.34 -1.84
C HIS A 223 -12.40 10.85 -1.62
N PRO A 224 -13.17 11.59 -2.44
CA PRO A 224 -13.16 13.06 -2.44
C PRO A 224 -13.89 13.71 -1.25
N PHE A 225 -14.37 12.91 -0.29
CA PHE A 225 -15.09 13.38 0.90
C PHE A 225 -14.25 13.27 2.17
N CYS A 226 -12.98 12.91 2.05
CA CYS A 226 -12.07 12.80 3.17
C CYS A 226 -11.68 14.19 3.66
N SER A 227 -11.79 14.42 4.97
CA SER A 227 -11.35 15.66 5.60
C SER A 227 -9.82 15.79 5.56
N VAL A 228 -9.36 17.01 5.80
CA VAL A 228 -7.94 17.38 5.79
C VAL A 228 -7.45 17.68 7.20
N VAL A 229 -6.16 17.48 7.44
CA VAL A 229 -5.53 17.96 8.68
C VAL A 229 -5.60 19.49 8.69
N GLU A 230 -6.10 20.08 9.77
CA GLU A 230 -6.34 21.53 9.89
C GLU A 230 -5.09 22.36 9.59
N GLU A 231 -3.91 21.88 10.02
CA GLU A 231 -2.61 22.51 9.80
C GLU A 231 -2.24 22.65 8.31
N ASP A 232 -2.79 21.79 7.46
CA ASP A 232 -2.43 21.67 6.05
C ASP A 232 -3.43 22.38 5.12
N VAL A 233 -4.52 22.96 5.66
CA VAL A 233 -5.59 23.59 4.87
C VAL A 233 -5.06 24.66 3.92
N GLU A 234 -4.11 25.49 4.37
CA GLU A 234 -3.51 26.53 3.53
C GLU A 234 -2.64 25.96 2.39
N LEU A 235 -2.16 24.72 2.52
CA LEU A 235 -1.40 24.03 1.48
C LEU A 235 -2.28 23.60 0.30
N LEU A 236 -3.60 23.46 0.48
CA LEU A 236 -4.53 23.12 -0.61
C LEU A 236 -4.40 24.05 -1.83
N LYS A 237 -4.11 25.34 -1.59
CA LYS A 237 -3.99 26.36 -2.64
C LYS A 237 -2.58 26.48 -3.23
N THR A 238 -1.57 25.96 -2.53
CA THR A 238 -0.15 26.26 -2.83
C THR A 238 0.66 25.02 -3.19
N ASP A 239 0.51 23.94 -2.41
CA ASP A 239 1.24 22.69 -2.58
C ASP A 239 0.35 21.50 -2.15
N PRO A 240 -0.71 21.18 -2.93
CA PRO A 240 -1.70 20.18 -2.56
C PRO A 240 -1.11 18.77 -2.37
N GLY A 241 0.03 18.47 -2.98
CA GLY A 241 0.72 17.19 -2.82
C GLY A 241 1.32 16.96 -1.42
N LYS A 242 1.35 17.99 -0.55
CA LYS A 242 1.77 17.88 0.85
C LYS A 242 0.62 17.82 1.85
N VAL A 243 -0.63 17.98 1.38
CA VAL A 243 -1.79 17.99 2.26
C VAL A 243 -2.06 16.58 2.77
N ARG A 244 -2.11 16.42 4.09
CA ARG A 244 -2.49 15.17 4.74
C ARG A 244 -4.01 15.08 4.85
N ALA A 245 -4.52 13.90 4.51
CA ALA A 245 -5.89 13.50 4.76
C ALA A 245 -6.05 13.02 6.21
N LEU A 246 -7.22 13.27 6.80
CA LEU A 246 -7.69 12.58 8.01
C LEU A 246 -8.23 11.18 7.68
N SER A 247 -7.52 10.46 6.81
CA SER A 247 -7.76 9.06 6.50
C SER A 247 -6.78 8.16 7.23
N TYR A 248 -7.17 6.91 7.33
CA TYR A 248 -6.45 5.90 8.08
C TYR A 248 -6.80 4.51 7.57
N ASP A 249 -5.77 3.67 7.52
CA ASP A 249 -5.90 2.27 7.18
C ASP A 249 -5.49 1.42 8.37
N LEU A 250 -6.26 0.37 8.62
CA LEU A 250 -5.86 -0.68 9.54
C LEU A 250 -5.15 -1.75 8.70
N ILE A 251 -3.88 -1.98 8.97
CA ILE A 251 -3.08 -3.00 8.31
C ILE A 251 -2.99 -4.23 9.21
N ALA A 252 -3.05 -5.41 8.60
CA ALA A 252 -2.82 -6.67 9.30
C ALA A 252 -1.99 -7.61 8.42
N ASN A 253 -0.83 -8.06 8.92
CA ASN A 253 0.02 -9.04 8.23
C ASN A 253 0.37 -8.72 6.76
N GLY A 254 0.49 -7.43 6.41
CA GLY A 254 0.76 -7.00 5.03
C GLY A 254 -0.48 -6.84 4.14
N TYR A 255 -1.68 -6.96 4.70
CA TYR A 255 -2.94 -6.63 4.05
C TYR A 255 -3.51 -5.34 4.62
N GLU A 256 -4.10 -4.54 3.75
CA GLU A 256 -5.08 -3.52 4.12
C GLU A 256 -6.33 -4.23 4.63
N ALA A 257 -6.55 -4.23 5.94
CA ALA A 257 -7.61 -4.97 6.60
C ALA A 257 -8.87 -4.10 6.81
N ALA A 258 -8.69 -2.78 6.88
CA ALA A 258 -9.75 -1.80 6.91
C ALA A 258 -9.24 -0.46 6.36
N SER A 259 -10.16 0.38 5.88
CA SER A 259 -9.85 1.74 5.44
C SER A 259 -10.99 2.68 5.84
N GLY A 260 -10.64 3.90 6.23
CA GLY A 260 -11.59 4.87 6.78
C GLY A 260 -11.08 6.29 6.72
N SER A 261 -11.96 7.23 7.05
CA SER A 261 -11.62 8.64 7.19
C SER A 261 -12.63 9.41 8.01
N ILE A 262 -12.19 10.54 8.55
CA ILE A 262 -13.09 11.61 8.96
C ILE A 262 -13.61 12.30 7.71
N ARG A 263 -14.91 12.56 7.65
CA ARG A 263 -15.56 13.12 6.48
C ARG A 263 -15.62 14.64 6.53
N ILE A 264 -15.60 15.25 5.35
CA ILE A 264 -15.91 16.66 5.18
C ILE A 264 -17.39 16.86 5.48
N HIS A 265 -17.68 17.77 6.41
CA HIS A 265 -19.04 18.20 6.72
C HIS A 265 -19.28 19.68 6.37
N ASP A 266 -18.22 20.44 6.04
CA ASP A 266 -18.31 21.83 5.57
C ASP A 266 -18.40 21.87 4.03
N PRO A 267 -19.51 22.39 3.45
CA PRO A 267 -19.64 22.54 2.01
C PRO A 267 -18.55 23.36 1.32
N GLN A 268 -17.95 24.35 1.99
CA GLN A 268 -16.90 25.20 1.41
C GLN A 268 -15.58 24.43 1.26
N VAL A 269 -15.24 23.63 2.27
CA VAL A 269 -14.08 22.74 2.20
C VAL A 269 -14.31 21.69 1.11
N GLN A 270 -15.50 21.10 1.03
CA GLN A 270 -15.84 20.12 -0.01
C GLN A 270 -15.70 20.69 -1.42
N GLN A 271 -16.15 21.93 -1.63
CA GLN A 271 -16.00 22.59 -2.93
C GLN A 271 -14.52 22.83 -3.27
N THR A 272 -13.69 23.23 -2.30
CA THR A 272 -12.25 23.42 -2.50
C THR A 272 -11.57 22.11 -2.96
N ILE A 273 -12.00 20.97 -2.41
CA ILE A 273 -11.50 19.65 -2.83
C ILE A 273 -11.97 19.30 -4.24
N PHE A 274 -13.22 19.58 -4.60
CA PHE A 274 -13.70 19.37 -5.96
C PHE A 274 -12.98 20.23 -6.99
N ASP A 275 -12.73 21.50 -6.68
CA ASP A 275 -11.97 22.41 -7.53
C ASP A 275 -10.54 21.87 -7.74
N LEU A 276 -9.89 21.36 -6.69
CA LEU A 276 -8.57 20.72 -6.77
C LEU A 276 -8.55 19.48 -7.69
N LEU A 277 -9.63 18.71 -7.68
CA LEU A 277 -9.81 17.51 -8.50
C LEU A 277 -10.31 17.82 -9.92
N ASN A 278 -10.40 19.11 -10.31
CA ASN A 278 -10.98 19.58 -11.57
C ASN A 278 -12.42 19.07 -11.81
N ILE A 279 -13.22 18.98 -10.74
CA ILE A 279 -14.63 18.62 -10.80
C ILE A 279 -15.43 19.93 -10.82
N GLU A 280 -15.88 20.31 -12.02
CA GLU A 280 -16.72 21.50 -12.22
C GLU A 280 -18.00 21.45 -11.37
N ALA A 281 -18.50 22.61 -10.95
CA ALA A 281 -19.66 22.71 -10.07
C ALA A 281 -20.92 22.01 -10.62
N GLU A 282 -21.16 22.08 -11.94
CA GLU A 282 -22.28 21.38 -12.59
C GLU A 282 -22.12 19.85 -12.51
N GLU A 283 -20.89 19.35 -12.67
CA GLU A 283 -20.60 17.92 -12.56
C GLU A 283 -20.65 17.44 -11.11
N ALA A 284 -20.17 18.26 -10.17
CA ALA A 284 -20.29 18.00 -8.74
C ALA A 284 -21.76 17.91 -8.31
N GLU A 285 -22.62 18.83 -8.75
CA GLU A 285 -24.06 18.81 -8.48
C GLU A 285 -24.73 17.60 -9.13
N ARG A 286 -24.39 17.29 -10.40
CA ARG A 286 -24.96 16.15 -11.12
C ARG A 286 -24.65 14.81 -10.47
N ARG A 287 -23.43 14.65 -9.93
CA ARG A 287 -22.97 13.38 -9.32
C ARG A 287 -23.25 13.29 -7.82
N PHE A 288 -23.14 14.40 -7.11
CA PHE A 288 -23.10 14.45 -5.65
C PHE A 288 -24.05 15.50 -5.06
N GLY A 289 -24.92 16.13 -5.85
CA GLY A 289 -25.87 17.15 -5.39
C GLY A 289 -26.73 16.70 -4.22
N PHE A 290 -27.17 15.43 -4.22
CA PHE A 290 -27.92 14.86 -3.10
C PHE A 290 -27.14 14.90 -1.77
N LEU A 291 -25.83 14.69 -1.81
CA LEU A 291 -24.96 14.74 -0.64
C LEU A 291 -24.65 16.18 -0.26
N LEU A 292 -24.30 17.02 -1.25
CA LEU A 292 -24.04 18.45 -1.03
C LEU A 292 -25.23 19.18 -0.45
N GLU A 293 -26.44 18.85 -0.91
CA GLU A 293 -27.68 19.35 -0.36
C GLU A 293 -27.87 18.89 1.09
N ALA A 294 -27.63 17.61 1.39
CA ALA A 294 -27.70 17.09 2.76
C ALA A 294 -26.72 17.79 3.72
N LEU A 295 -25.48 18.10 3.28
CA LEU A 295 -24.50 18.82 4.09
C LEU A 295 -25.00 20.21 4.53
N ARG A 296 -25.76 20.91 3.67
CA ARG A 296 -26.30 22.26 3.96
C ARG A 296 -27.38 22.26 5.04
N TYR A 297 -28.04 21.14 5.30
CA TYR A 297 -29.07 21.02 6.34
C TYR A 297 -28.50 20.68 7.73
N GLY A 298 -27.18 20.81 7.91
CA GLY A 298 -26.53 20.62 9.21
C GLY A 298 -26.05 19.18 9.43
N ALA A 299 -25.33 18.62 8.45
CA ALA A 299 -24.64 17.35 8.66
C ALA A 299 -23.65 17.48 9.82
N PRO A 300 -23.66 16.57 10.80
CA PRO A 300 -22.73 16.62 11.92
C PRO A 300 -21.31 16.29 11.44
N PRO A 301 -20.26 16.65 12.22
CA PRO A 301 -18.96 16.01 12.09
C PRO A 301 -19.15 14.50 12.17
N HIS A 302 -18.57 13.74 11.24
CA HIS A 302 -18.73 12.30 11.18
C HIS A 302 -17.49 11.65 10.55
N GLY A 303 -17.32 10.37 10.83
CA GLY A 303 -16.24 9.57 10.31
C GLY A 303 -16.61 8.10 10.34
N GLY A 304 -15.88 7.31 9.57
CA GLY A 304 -16.18 5.90 9.47
C GLY A 304 -15.06 5.09 8.87
N ILE A 305 -15.27 3.78 8.89
CA ILE A 305 -14.30 2.78 8.48
C ILE A 305 -15.04 1.52 8.02
N ALA A 306 -14.47 0.87 7.01
CA ALA A 306 -14.97 -0.41 6.53
C ALA A 306 -13.88 -1.48 6.61
N LEU A 307 -14.16 -2.55 7.36
CA LEU A 307 -13.27 -3.72 7.44
C LEU A 307 -13.62 -4.70 6.31
N GLY A 308 -12.61 -5.19 5.58
CA GLY A 308 -12.81 -6.23 4.58
C GLY A 308 -13.00 -7.59 5.24
N LEU A 309 -14.25 -8.03 5.42
CA LEU A 309 -14.56 -9.27 6.13
C LEU A 309 -13.87 -10.48 5.50
N ASP A 310 -13.89 -10.59 4.18
CA ASP A 310 -13.27 -11.72 3.47
C ASP A 310 -11.75 -11.79 3.74
N ARG A 311 -11.07 -10.64 3.85
CA ARG A 311 -9.63 -10.60 4.19
C ARG A 311 -9.40 -11.02 5.65
N TRP A 312 -10.23 -10.57 6.58
CA TRP A 312 -10.14 -11.00 7.98
C TRP A 312 -10.33 -12.50 8.14
N VAL A 313 -11.35 -13.07 7.49
CA VAL A 313 -11.58 -14.52 7.53
C VAL A 313 -10.41 -15.26 6.92
N MET A 314 -9.90 -14.83 5.74
CA MET A 314 -8.71 -15.41 5.10
C MET A 314 -7.49 -15.42 6.03
N MET A 315 -7.20 -14.30 6.70
CA MET A 315 -6.09 -14.23 7.66
C MET A 315 -6.32 -15.12 8.89
N PHE A 316 -7.57 -15.30 9.33
CA PHE A 316 -7.93 -16.17 10.45
C PHE A 316 -8.00 -17.66 10.11
N THR A 317 -8.18 -18.03 8.85
CA THR A 317 -8.06 -19.42 8.40
C THR A 317 -6.62 -19.77 8.03
N GLY A 318 -5.78 -18.76 7.75
CA GLY A 318 -4.40 -18.95 7.30
C GLY A 318 -4.31 -19.27 5.81
N ASP A 319 -5.33 -18.89 5.04
CA ASP A 319 -5.35 -19.02 3.59
C ASP A 319 -4.61 -17.84 2.93
N ASP A 320 -4.09 -18.06 1.74
CA ASP A 320 -3.38 -17.04 0.95
C ASP A 320 -4.29 -16.41 -0.13
N ASN A 321 -5.58 -16.78 -0.19
CA ASN A 321 -6.50 -16.37 -1.25
C ASN A 321 -7.94 -16.23 -0.73
N ILE A 322 -8.53 -15.03 -0.87
CA ILE A 322 -9.89 -14.74 -0.42
C ILE A 322 -10.98 -15.61 -1.06
N ARG A 323 -10.69 -16.26 -2.20
CA ARG A 323 -11.65 -17.19 -2.83
C ARG A 323 -11.93 -18.41 -1.96
N ASP A 324 -11.00 -18.79 -1.10
CA ASP A 324 -11.13 -19.98 -0.25
C ASP A 324 -12.05 -19.75 0.95
N VAL A 325 -12.42 -18.49 1.21
CA VAL A 325 -13.36 -18.09 2.27
C VAL A 325 -14.71 -17.57 1.74
N ILE A 326 -14.92 -17.63 0.43
CA ILE A 326 -16.18 -17.27 -0.23
C ILE A 326 -16.81 -18.54 -0.78
N ALA A 327 -18.09 -18.77 -0.51
CA ALA A 327 -18.77 -20.00 -0.92
C ALA A 327 -18.80 -20.20 -2.45
N PHE A 328 -19.04 -19.13 -3.22
CA PHE A 328 -19.16 -19.16 -4.69
C PHE A 328 -18.34 -18.03 -5.34
N PRO A 329 -17.00 -18.12 -5.30
CA PRO A 329 -16.13 -17.04 -5.76
C PRO A 329 -16.13 -16.93 -7.28
N LYS A 330 -15.78 -15.74 -7.78
CA LYS A 330 -15.60 -15.45 -9.20
C LYS A 330 -14.15 -15.56 -9.64
N THR A 331 -13.94 -15.90 -10.91
CA THR A 331 -12.62 -15.92 -11.54
C THR A 331 -12.08 -14.49 -11.72
N GLN A 332 -10.83 -14.35 -12.21
CA GLN A 332 -10.27 -13.03 -12.54
C GLN A 332 -11.03 -12.32 -13.67
N LYS A 333 -11.82 -13.06 -14.46
CA LYS A 333 -12.69 -12.52 -15.52
C LYS A 333 -14.12 -12.24 -15.03
N ALA A 334 -14.32 -12.16 -13.71
CA ALA A 334 -15.62 -11.98 -13.06
C ALA A 334 -16.67 -13.07 -13.42
N SER A 335 -16.22 -14.25 -13.85
CA SER A 335 -17.12 -15.36 -14.18
C SER A 335 -17.32 -16.33 -13.01
N ASP A 336 -18.51 -16.91 -12.93
CA ASP A 336 -18.85 -18.04 -12.06
C ASP A 336 -18.84 -19.32 -12.89
N LEU A 337 -17.86 -20.19 -12.63
CA LEU A 337 -17.70 -21.44 -13.36
C LEU A 337 -18.76 -22.49 -12.98
N MET A 338 -19.37 -22.39 -11.80
CA MET A 338 -20.37 -23.35 -11.34
C MET A 338 -21.71 -23.11 -12.04
N THR A 339 -22.11 -21.85 -12.16
CA THR A 339 -23.41 -21.48 -12.75
C THR A 339 -23.31 -21.14 -14.24
N GLY A 340 -22.09 -20.91 -14.75
CA GLY A 340 -21.87 -20.44 -16.13
C GLY A 340 -22.17 -18.96 -16.32
N ALA A 341 -22.16 -18.16 -15.25
CA ALA A 341 -22.42 -16.72 -15.31
C ALA A 341 -21.15 -15.89 -15.61
N PRO A 342 -21.28 -14.71 -16.23
CA PRO A 342 -22.50 -14.19 -16.86
C PRO A 342 -22.88 -15.00 -18.12
N SER A 343 -24.16 -14.98 -18.48
CA SER A 343 -24.71 -15.63 -19.67
C SER A 343 -25.52 -14.66 -20.52
N GLU A 344 -25.88 -15.06 -21.73
CA GLU A 344 -26.83 -14.32 -22.57
C GLU A 344 -28.19 -14.19 -21.87
N VAL A 345 -28.91 -13.10 -22.18
CA VAL A 345 -30.25 -12.78 -21.68
C VAL A 345 -31.23 -12.77 -22.85
N ASP A 346 -32.51 -13.00 -22.57
CA ASP A 346 -33.53 -13.03 -23.62
C ASP A 346 -33.73 -11.64 -24.26
N ASP A 347 -33.92 -11.60 -25.58
CA ASP A 347 -34.23 -10.36 -26.31
C ASP A 347 -35.42 -9.60 -25.73
N ARG A 348 -36.37 -10.32 -25.13
CA ARG A 348 -37.51 -9.71 -24.44
C ARG A 348 -37.06 -8.89 -23.23
N GLN A 349 -36.14 -9.41 -22.41
CA GLN A 349 -35.60 -8.70 -21.26
C GLN A 349 -34.87 -7.42 -21.72
N LEU A 350 -34.09 -7.51 -22.80
CA LEU A 350 -33.41 -6.35 -23.40
C LEU A 350 -34.40 -5.28 -23.88
N ARG A 351 -35.48 -5.68 -24.57
CA ARG A 351 -36.54 -4.76 -25.01
C ARG A 351 -37.29 -4.11 -23.85
N ASP A 352 -37.63 -4.90 -22.82
CA ASP A 352 -38.35 -4.42 -21.65
C ASP A 352 -37.52 -3.38 -20.88
N LEU A 353 -36.19 -3.58 -20.81
CA LEU A 353 -35.22 -2.62 -20.23
C LEU A 353 -34.79 -1.50 -21.19
N ARG A 354 -35.24 -1.53 -22.45
CA ARG A 354 -34.86 -0.58 -23.52
C ARG A 354 -33.35 -0.46 -23.76
N ILE A 355 -32.63 -1.57 -23.60
CA ILE A 355 -31.19 -1.67 -23.84
C ILE A 355 -30.91 -2.51 -25.09
N LYS A 356 -29.75 -2.30 -25.70
CA LYS A 356 -29.24 -3.13 -26.81
C LYS A 356 -27.81 -3.53 -26.50
N LEU A 357 -27.45 -4.74 -26.89
CA LEU A 357 -26.08 -5.22 -26.82
C LEU A 357 -25.27 -4.61 -27.98
N ASP A 358 -24.14 -3.98 -27.66
CA ASP A 358 -23.16 -3.50 -28.64
C ASP A 358 -21.90 -4.38 -28.53
N VAL A 359 -22.05 -5.64 -28.93
CA VAL A 359 -20.98 -6.63 -28.99
C VAL A 359 -20.78 -7.04 -30.44
N SER A 360 -19.54 -6.96 -30.91
CA SER A 360 -19.15 -7.49 -32.22
C SER A 360 -19.35 -9.02 -32.23
N GLN A 361 -20.09 -9.52 -33.22
CA GLN A 361 -20.35 -10.95 -33.43
C GLN A 361 -19.07 -11.77 -33.55
#